data_AF-A0A330GJY6-F1
#
_entry.id   AF-A0A330GJY6-F1
#
_cell.length_a   1.000
_cell.length_b   1.000
_cell.length_c   1.000
_cell.angle_alpha   90.00
_cell.angle_beta   90.00
_cell.angle_gamma   90.00
#
_symmetry.space_group_name_H-M   'P 1'
#
loop_
_entity.id
_entity.type
_entity.pdbx_description
1 polymer ?
#
loop_
_entity_poly.entity_id
_entity_poly.type
_entity_poly.pdbx_seq_one_letter_code
_entity_poly.pdbx_strand_id
1 'polypeptide(L)'
;MRWSYSSARMYRQCQRKWFYANVMASTGRVKDEARLRARRLKSLSTLSAWRGQIVDTVISERIVPELDFDERLTLRQAKEHARQLFDKQRQFAETHRKEDLTLVKSHHGDAFLLLFEHAYGRDVAVADYDAAWDDIVTALTNLYHLDDFRAGVAAGWSFHAQPRLHFNILGNLEGSAFPDLIVYTGGAPIQIIDWKVHADGANDARDQLASYAIALSRMDKPNREFPDKWQAPPHEIVLKEVQLLLGDVREHVLTAADLEDAELFMMETAFAMSEAPGGGKYEDSDIDEFDVATNAETCTTCAFRIICWEDARHA
;
A
#
# COMPACT_ATOMS: atom_id res chain seq x y z
N MET A 1 13.58 0.92 13.61
CA MET A 1 12.35 0.55 12.87
C MET A 1 11.62 1.82 12.48
N ARG A 2 10.82 1.80 11.41
CA ARG A 2 10.05 2.98 10.99
C ARG A 2 8.57 2.63 10.93
N TRP A 3 7.75 3.43 11.58
CA TRP A 3 6.31 3.25 11.64
C TRP A 3 5.67 3.53 10.27
N SER A 4 4.58 2.84 9.96
CA SER A 4 3.66 3.22 8.88
C SER A 4 2.26 2.76 9.27
N TYR A 5 1.22 3.42 8.75
CA TYR A 5 -0.17 3.09 9.09
C TYR A 5 -0.50 1.61 8.83
N SER A 6 -0.09 1.06 7.68
CA SER A 6 -0.30 -0.35 7.34
C SER A 6 0.48 -1.31 8.25
N SER A 7 1.70 -0.95 8.66
CA SER A 7 2.51 -1.75 9.59
C SER A 7 1.92 -1.73 11.01
N ALA A 8 1.45 -0.58 11.46
CA ALA A 8 0.79 -0.41 12.76
C ALA A 8 -0.50 -1.22 12.87
N ARG A 9 -1.34 -1.16 11.84
CA ARG A 9 -2.54 -2.00 11.76
C ARG A 9 -2.20 -3.49 11.79
N MET A 10 -1.17 -3.90 11.05
CA MET A 10 -0.70 -5.28 11.06
C MET A 10 -0.25 -5.71 12.47
N TYR A 11 0.52 -4.86 13.17
CA TYR A 11 0.98 -5.13 14.53
C TYR A 11 -0.19 -5.28 15.51
N ARG A 12 -1.17 -4.36 15.49
CA ARG A 12 -2.37 -4.44 16.32
C ARG A 12 -3.23 -5.67 16.02
N GLN A 13 -3.28 -6.08 14.75
CA GLN A 13 -4.09 -7.24 14.34
C GLN A 13 -3.42 -8.57 14.69
N CYS A 14 -2.11 -8.69 14.50
CA CYS A 14 -1.32 -9.89 14.76
C CYS A 14 0.18 -9.56 14.78
N GLN A 15 0.78 -9.57 15.96
CA GLN A 15 2.20 -9.26 16.12
C GLN A 15 3.09 -10.31 15.45
N ARG A 16 2.71 -11.59 15.44
CA ARG A 16 3.46 -12.63 14.68
C ARG A 16 3.48 -12.36 13.18
N LYS A 17 2.34 -11.99 12.59
CA LYS A 17 2.26 -11.60 11.17
C LYS A 17 3.21 -10.43 10.89
N TRP A 18 3.21 -9.45 11.79
CA TRP A 18 4.10 -8.31 11.71
C TRP A 18 5.57 -8.71 11.84
N PHE A 19 5.93 -9.61 12.75
CA PHE A 19 7.29 -10.13 12.92
C PHE A 19 7.76 -10.78 11.62
N TYR A 20 6.97 -11.68 11.05
CA TYR A 20 7.32 -12.32 9.79
C TYR A 20 7.54 -11.30 8.67
N ALA A 21 6.67 -10.29 8.56
CA ALA A 21 6.72 -9.31 7.49
C ALA A 21 7.84 -8.26 7.67
N ASN A 22 8.10 -7.79 8.89
CA ASN A 22 8.96 -6.62 9.14
C ASN A 22 10.31 -6.96 9.76
N VAL A 23 10.41 -8.10 10.47
CA VAL A 23 11.64 -8.53 11.15
C VAL A 23 12.30 -9.68 10.39
N MET A 24 11.55 -10.76 10.13
CA MET A 24 12.10 -11.98 9.52
C MET A 24 12.34 -11.82 8.02
N ALA A 25 11.36 -11.28 7.29
CA ALA A 25 11.42 -11.00 5.85
C ALA A 25 12.29 -9.76 5.54
N SER A 26 13.57 -9.82 5.89
CA SER A 26 14.50 -8.71 5.72
C SER A 26 14.75 -8.41 4.24
N THR A 27 15.23 -7.20 3.98
CA THR A 27 15.73 -6.77 2.66
C THR A 27 17.25 -6.97 2.61
N GLY A 28 17.78 -7.76 1.67
CA GLY A 28 19.23 -7.95 1.50
C GLY A 28 19.68 -9.38 1.16
N ARG A 29 20.99 -9.60 1.09
CA ARG A 29 21.59 -10.94 0.86
C ARG A 29 21.42 -11.80 2.11
N VAL A 30 20.33 -12.56 2.15
CA VAL A 30 20.03 -13.53 3.19
C VAL A 30 20.23 -14.91 2.62
N LYS A 31 20.89 -15.79 3.39
CA LYS A 31 21.08 -17.20 3.07
C LYS A 31 20.21 -18.13 3.92
N ASP A 32 19.67 -17.61 5.02
CA ASP A 32 18.79 -18.33 5.93
C ASP A 32 17.48 -18.69 5.23
N GLU A 33 17.17 -19.98 5.20
CA GLU A 33 16.03 -20.53 4.46
C GLU A 33 14.69 -20.04 5.04
N ALA A 34 14.57 -19.97 6.36
CA ALA A 34 13.35 -19.54 7.02
C ALA A 34 13.03 -18.07 6.67
N ARG A 35 14.04 -17.21 6.68
CA ARG A 35 13.89 -15.80 6.25
C ARG A 35 13.60 -15.67 4.77
N LEU A 36 14.15 -16.53 3.91
CA LEU A 36 13.81 -16.56 2.48
C LEU A 36 12.35 -16.98 2.26
N ARG A 37 11.85 -17.98 3.01
CA ARG A 37 10.43 -18.36 3.02
C ARG A 37 9.55 -17.19 3.43
N ALA A 38 9.87 -16.51 4.54
CA ALA A 38 9.13 -15.33 4.98
C ALA A 38 9.14 -14.22 3.92
N ARG A 39 10.28 -13.97 3.25
CA ARG A 39 10.37 -12.99 2.15
C ARG A 39 9.48 -13.35 0.96
N ARG A 40 9.47 -14.62 0.56
CA ARG A 40 8.58 -15.11 -0.49
C ARG A 40 7.12 -14.91 -0.11
N LEU A 41 6.72 -15.31 1.10
CA LEU A 41 5.35 -15.17 1.60
C LEU A 41 4.91 -13.69 1.69
N LYS A 42 5.80 -12.79 2.10
CA LYS A 42 5.57 -11.34 2.08
C LYS A 42 5.30 -10.79 0.67
N SER A 43 5.79 -11.47 -0.36
CA SER A 43 5.66 -11.05 -1.76
C SER A 43 4.39 -11.57 -2.44
N LEU A 44 3.57 -12.38 -1.74
CA LEU A 44 2.31 -12.87 -2.27
C LEU A 44 1.27 -11.75 -2.36
N SER A 45 0.49 -11.77 -3.43
CA SER A 45 -0.69 -10.91 -3.64
C SER A 45 -1.92 -11.80 -3.79
N THR A 46 -3.09 -11.37 -3.31
CA THR A 46 -4.37 -12.00 -3.69
C THR A 46 -4.83 -11.42 -5.01
N LEU A 47 -5.73 -12.09 -5.73
CA LEU A 47 -6.30 -11.53 -6.97
C LEU A 47 -6.91 -10.14 -6.77
N SER A 48 -7.62 -9.96 -5.65
CA SER A 48 -8.23 -8.67 -5.31
C SER A 48 -7.21 -7.57 -5.01
N ALA A 49 -6.08 -7.89 -4.38
CA ALA A 49 -5.02 -6.91 -4.14
C ALA A 49 -4.25 -6.61 -5.44
N TRP A 50 -4.00 -7.65 -6.24
CA TRP A 50 -3.28 -7.55 -7.50
C TRP A 50 -3.99 -6.67 -8.53
N ARG A 51 -5.33 -6.80 -8.70
CA ARG A 51 -6.09 -5.89 -9.59
C ARG A 51 -5.95 -4.42 -9.18
N GLY A 52 -5.96 -4.14 -7.88
CA GLY A 52 -5.78 -2.78 -7.35
C GLY A 52 -4.38 -2.26 -7.63
N GLN A 53 -3.36 -3.10 -7.47
CA GLN A 53 -1.97 -2.77 -7.81
C GLN A 53 -1.80 -2.42 -9.29
N ILE A 54 -2.45 -3.14 -10.22
CA ILE A 54 -2.39 -2.80 -11.65
C ILE A 54 -2.98 -1.42 -11.91
N VAL A 55 -4.16 -1.12 -11.34
CA VAL A 55 -4.82 0.18 -11.51
C VAL A 55 -3.96 1.31 -10.95
N ASP A 56 -3.46 1.14 -9.72
CA ASP A 56 -2.57 2.09 -9.07
C ASP A 56 -1.27 2.33 -9.87
N THR A 57 -0.59 1.28 -10.34
CA THR A 57 0.59 1.39 -11.22
C THR A 57 0.28 2.15 -12.51
N VAL A 58 -0.83 1.84 -13.19
CA VAL A 58 -1.19 2.55 -14.43
C VAL A 58 -1.49 4.02 -14.15
N ILE A 59 -2.16 4.33 -13.04
CA ILE A 59 -2.43 5.72 -12.66
C ILE A 59 -1.12 6.44 -12.34
N SER A 60 -0.29 5.89 -11.46
CA SER A 60 0.91 6.56 -10.95
C SER A 60 2.04 6.67 -11.99
N GLU A 61 2.23 5.68 -12.85
CA GLU A 61 3.36 5.62 -13.78
C GLU A 61 3.03 6.06 -15.21
N ARG A 62 1.73 6.11 -15.58
CA ARG A 62 1.30 6.46 -16.95
C ARG A 62 0.38 7.66 -16.98
N ILE A 63 -0.70 7.65 -16.19
CA ILE A 63 -1.71 8.71 -16.26
C ILE A 63 -1.19 10.00 -15.62
N VAL A 64 -0.72 9.94 -14.37
CA VAL A 64 -0.28 11.13 -13.61
C VAL A 64 0.88 11.86 -14.29
N PRO A 65 1.95 11.18 -14.76
CA PRO A 65 3.06 11.87 -15.43
C PRO A 65 2.64 12.61 -16.70
N GLU A 66 1.60 12.13 -17.39
CA GLU A 66 1.06 12.77 -18.60
C GLU A 66 0.05 13.90 -18.29
N LEU A 67 -0.25 14.17 -17.01
CA LEU A 67 -1.03 15.36 -16.63
C LEU A 67 -0.22 16.65 -16.74
N ASP A 68 1.11 16.56 -16.69
CA ASP A 68 2.04 17.70 -16.77
C ASP A 68 2.32 18.15 -18.22
N PHE A 69 1.91 17.34 -19.21
CA PHE A 69 2.16 17.58 -20.63
C PHE A 69 0.85 17.75 -21.43
N ASP A 70 0.93 18.45 -22.57
CA ASP A 70 -0.20 18.65 -23.49
C ASP A 70 -0.70 17.35 -24.16
N GLU A 71 0.07 16.26 -24.10
CA GLU A 71 -0.31 14.94 -24.60
C GLU A 71 -0.93 14.10 -23.47
N ARG A 72 -2.26 14.18 -23.34
CA ARG A 72 -2.99 13.39 -22.33
C ARG A 72 -3.20 11.94 -22.78
N LEU A 73 -2.79 10.98 -21.96
CA LEU A 73 -3.12 9.57 -22.12
C LEU A 73 -4.62 9.37 -22.34
N THR A 74 -5.01 8.71 -23.43
CA THR A 74 -6.42 8.35 -23.67
C THR A 74 -6.82 7.13 -22.83
N LEU A 75 -8.13 6.98 -22.54
CA LEU A 75 -8.66 5.79 -21.86
C LEU A 75 -8.28 4.49 -22.57
N ARG A 76 -8.22 4.52 -23.91
CA ARG A 76 -7.80 3.37 -24.72
C ARG A 76 -6.35 3.00 -24.42
N GLN A 77 -5.43 3.97 -24.43
CA GLN A 77 -4.02 3.75 -24.11
C GLN A 77 -3.84 3.26 -22.66
N ALA A 78 -4.57 3.85 -21.70
CA ALA A 78 -4.56 3.39 -20.30
C ALA A 78 -4.95 1.90 -20.19
N LYS A 79 -6.03 1.49 -20.86
CA LYS A 79 -6.48 0.09 -20.91
C LYS A 79 -5.48 -0.82 -21.61
N GLU A 80 -4.83 -0.36 -22.68
CA GLU A 80 -3.79 -1.11 -23.38
C GLU A 80 -2.57 -1.37 -22.48
N HIS A 81 -2.11 -0.36 -21.74
CA HIS A 81 -1.02 -0.52 -20.76
C HIS A 81 -1.41 -1.46 -19.62
N ALA A 82 -2.63 -1.29 -19.06
CA ALA A 82 -3.14 -2.18 -18.03
C ALA A 82 -3.21 -3.63 -18.51
N ARG A 83 -3.63 -3.85 -19.77
CA ARG A 83 -3.73 -5.18 -20.37
C ARG A 83 -2.36 -5.84 -20.50
N GLN A 84 -1.37 -5.10 -21.00
CA GLN A 84 0.01 -5.59 -21.13
C GLN A 84 0.58 -6.01 -19.76
N LEU A 85 0.36 -5.19 -18.73
CA LEU A 85 0.81 -5.49 -17.36
C LEU A 85 0.09 -6.73 -16.81
N PHE A 86 -1.24 -6.80 -16.96
CA PHE A 86 -2.07 -7.91 -16.52
C PHE A 86 -1.60 -9.24 -17.12
N ASP A 87 -1.46 -9.30 -18.45
CA ASP A 87 -1.07 -10.54 -19.15
C ASP A 87 0.36 -10.97 -18.76
N LYS A 88 1.29 -10.01 -18.67
CA LYS A 88 2.68 -10.26 -18.29
C LYS A 88 2.79 -10.81 -16.86
N GLN A 89 2.09 -10.19 -15.90
CA GLN A 89 2.09 -10.61 -14.51
C GLN A 89 1.37 -11.94 -14.29
N ARG A 90 0.22 -12.15 -14.98
CA ARG A 90 -0.47 -13.43 -14.98
C ARG A 90 0.43 -14.55 -15.49
N GLN A 91 1.08 -14.37 -16.64
CA GLN A 91 2.00 -15.37 -17.19
C GLN A 91 3.12 -15.71 -16.21
N PHE A 92 3.69 -14.70 -15.55
CA PHE A 92 4.71 -14.91 -14.52
C PHE A 92 4.17 -15.75 -13.34
N ALA A 93 3.00 -15.40 -12.80
CA ALA A 93 2.40 -16.14 -11.68
C ALA A 93 2.05 -17.59 -12.05
N GLU A 94 1.62 -17.83 -13.29
CA GLU A 94 1.30 -19.16 -13.82
C GLU A 94 2.55 -20.05 -13.99
N THR A 95 3.68 -19.44 -14.37
CA THR A 95 4.96 -20.14 -14.57
C THR A 95 5.72 -20.37 -13.26
N HIS A 96 5.46 -19.55 -12.23
CA HIS A 96 6.14 -19.59 -10.94
C HIS A 96 5.21 -20.05 -9.80
N ARG A 97 4.34 -21.03 -10.08
CA ARG A 97 3.42 -21.63 -9.10
C ARG A 97 4.16 -22.34 -7.95
N LYS A 98 5.25 -23.02 -8.28
CA LYS A 98 6.04 -23.80 -7.31
C LYS A 98 6.80 -22.89 -6.36
N GLU A 99 7.12 -23.40 -5.18
CA GLU A 99 8.01 -22.69 -4.27
C GLU A 99 9.41 -22.58 -4.87
N ASP A 100 9.91 -21.35 -4.94
CA ASP A 100 11.27 -21.01 -5.34
C ASP A 100 11.76 -19.87 -4.44
N LEU A 101 12.69 -20.20 -3.55
CA LEU A 101 13.28 -19.26 -2.60
C LEU A 101 14.40 -18.42 -3.22
N THR A 102 14.84 -18.76 -4.42
CA THR A 102 15.87 -18.03 -5.16
C THR A 102 15.30 -16.88 -5.98
N LEU A 103 13.97 -16.80 -6.08
CA LEU A 103 13.27 -15.77 -6.85
C LEU A 103 13.46 -14.38 -6.22
N VAL A 104 14.01 -13.45 -6.98
CA VAL A 104 14.27 -12.07 -6.53
C VAL A 104 13.41 -11.10 -7.33
N LYS A 105 12.46 -10.44 -6.65
CA LYS A 105 11.50 -9.49 -7.27
C LYS A 105 12.17 -8.48 -8.21
N SER A 106 13.27 -7.87 -7.78
CA SER A 106 13.97 -6.83 -8.57
C SER A 106 14.57 -7.33 -9.89
N HIS A 107 14.75 -8.65 -10.08
CA HIS A 107 15.24 -9.21 -11.35
C HIS A 107 14.15 -9.35 -12.41
N HIS A 108 12.88 -9.22 -12.04
CA HIS A 108 11.74 -9.47 -12.92
C HIS A 108 10.90 -8.21 -13.20
N GLY A 109 11.18 -7.11 -12.50
CA GLY A 109 10.48 -5.82 -12.68
C GLY A 109 8.97 -5.99 -12.65
N ASP A 110 8.29 -5.33 -13.59
CA ASP A 110 6.83 -5.31 -13.67
C ASP A 110 6.20 -6.67 -13.98
N ALA A 111 7.00 -7.67 -14.39
CA ALA A 111 6.48 -9.03 -14.58
C ALA A 111 6.14 -9.71 -13.26
N PHE A 112 6.79 -9.30 -12.16
CA PHE A 112 6.77 -10.06 -10.93
C PHE A 112 5.38 -10.09 -10.31
N LEU A 113 4.82 -11.30 -10.18
CA LEU A 113 3.61 -11.57 -9.43
C LEU A 113 3.68 -12.97 -8.83
N LEU A 114 3.44 -13.09 -7.53
CA LEU A 114 3.18 -14.38 -6.91
C LEU A 114 1.77 -14.32 -6.30
N LEU A 115 0.93 -15.29 -6.64
CA LEU A 115 -0.44 -15.35 -6.14
C LEU A 115 -0.51 -16.17 -4.86
N PHE A 116 -1.25 -15.65 -3.88
CA PHE A 116 -1.58 -16.36 -2.64
C PHE A 116 -2.25 -17.70 -2.98
N GLU A 117 -3.20 -17.69 -3.91
CA GLU A 117 -3.95 -18.86 -4.36
C GLU A 117 -3.01 -19.98 -4.79
N HIS A 118 -2.04 -19.68 -5.67
CA HIS A 118 -1.04 -20.64 -6.13
C HIS A 118 -0.15 -21.17 -4.99
N ALA A 119 0.32 -20.29 -4.11
CA ALA A 119 1.16 -20.69 -2.97
C ALA A 119 0.43 -21.63 -1.98
N TYR A 120 -0.90 -21.56 -1.96
CA TYR A 120 -1.76 -22.39 -1.10
C TYR A 120 -2.47 -23.51 -1.87
N GLY A 121 -1.97 -23.88 -3.06
CA GLY A 121 -2.46 -25.02 -3.84
C GLY A 121 -3.88 -24.84 -4.38
N ARG A 122 -4.35 -23.59 -4.52
CA ARG A 122 -5.64 -23.27 -5.14
C ARG A 122 -5.40 -22.86 -6.58
N ASP A 123 -6.18 -23.44 -7.48
CA ASP A 123 -6.26 -22.96 -8.85
C ASP A 123 -7.14 -21.70 -8.90
N VAL A 124 -6.73 -20.76 -9.75
CA VAL A 124 -7.53 -19.58 -10.10
C VAL A 124 -8.32 -19.91 -11.36
N ALA A 125 -9.65 -19.77 -11.31
CA ALA A 125 -10.47 -20.03 -12.49
C ALA A 125 -10.25 -18.93 -13.53
N VAL A 126 -10.43 -19.25 -14.81
CA VAL A 126 -10.38 -18.25 -15.89
C VAL A 126 -11.39 -17.13 -15.63
N ALA A 127 -12.58 -17.47 -15.13
CA ALA A 127 -13.60 -16.49 -14.75
C ALA A 127 -13.16 -15.51 -13.65
N ASP A 128 -12.29 -15.93 -12.72
CA ASP A 128 -11.77 -15.03 -11.67
C ASP A 128 -10.77 -14.02 -12.26
N TYR A 129 -9.95 -14.46 -13.22
CA TYR A 129 -9.08 -13.56 -13.98
C TYR A 129 -9.89 -12.58 -14.83
N ASP A 130 -10.96 -13.06 -15.48
CA ASP A 130 -11.83 -12.20 -16.30
C ASP A 130 -12.55 -11.17 -15.42
N ALA A 131 -13.06 -11.56 -14.24
CA ALA A 131 -13.65 -10.63 -13.29
C ALA A 131 -12.64 -9.59 -12.77
N ALA A 132 -11.41 -10.01 -12.46
CA ALA A 132 -10.35 -9.09 -12.06
C ALA A 132 -10.01 -8.09 -13.19
N TRP A 133 -10.04 -8.54 -14.44
CA TRP A 133 -9.85 -7.67 -15.61
C TRP A 133 -11.01 -6.69 -15.79
N ASP A 134 -12.25 -7.14 -15.65
CA ASP A 134 -13.44 -6.28 -15.74
C ASP A 134 -13.44 -5.19 -14.66
N ASP A 135 -12.97 -5.49 -13.46
CA ASP A 135 -12.77 -4.49 -12.40
C ASP A 135 -11.72 -3.44 -12.77
N ILE A 136 -10.60 -3.84 -13.38
CA ILE A 136 -9.57 -2.91 -13.87
C ILE A 136 -10.14 -2.00 -14.95
N VAL A 137 -10.85 -2.57 -15.92
CA VAL A 137 -11.50 -1.83 -17.00
C VAL A 137 -12.52 -0.84 -16.44
N THR A 138 -13.33 -1.26 -15.47
CA THR A 138 -14.34 -0.45 -14.81
C THR A 138 -13.68 0.71 -14.05
N ALA A 139 -12.68 0.43 -13.22
CA ALA A 139 -11.94 1.43 -12.45
C ALA A 139 -11.35 2.52 -13.35
N LEU A 140 -10.65 2.14 -14.42
CA LEU A 140 -10.07 3.09 -15.37
C LEU A 140 -11.15 3.85 -16.15
N THR A 141 -12.25 3.21 -16.52
CA THR A 141 -13.36 3.88 -17.23
C THR A 141 -14.00 4.94 -16.33
N ASN A 142 -14.30 4.58 -15.09
CA ASN A 142 -14.89 5.48 -14.12
C ASN A 142 -13.95 6.65 -13.81
N LEU A 143 -12.65 6.41 -13.64
CA LEU A 143 -11.66 7.48 -13.50
C LEU A 143 -11.81 8.50 -14.63
N TYR A 144 -11.87 8.05 -15.88
CA TYR A 144 -11.96 8.93 -17.04
C TYR A 144 -13.30 9.67 -17.15
N HIS A 145 -14.38 9.16 -16.55
CA HIS A 145 -15.70 9.81 -16.48
C HIS A 145 -15.85 10.76 -15.29
N LEU A 146 -14.91 10.78 -14.35
CA LEU A 146 -14.86 11.76 -13.27
C LEU A 146 -14.30 13.10 -13.79
N ASP A 147 -14.98 13.71 -14.75
CA ASP A 147 -14.51 14.88 -15.52
C ASP A 147 -14.15 16.07 -14.61
N ASP A 148 -15.04 16.44 -13.67
CA ASP A 148 -14.82 17.56 -12.75
C ASP A 148 -13.62 17.30 -11.82
N PHE A 149 -13.49 16.08 -11.31
CA PHE A 149 -12.36 15.69 -10.47
C PHE A 149 -11.06 15.71 -11.28
N ARG A 150 -11.04 15.14 -12.48
CA ARG A 150 -9.85 15.13 -13.35
C ARG A 150 -9.47 16.52 -13.79
N ALA A 151 -10.43 17.39 -14.09
CA ALA A 151 -10.18 18.79 -14.38
C ALA A 151 -9.60 19.51 -13.16
N GLY A 152 -10.12 19.26 -11.96
CA GLY A 152 -9.60 19.81 -10.72
C GLY A 152 -8.18 19.34 -10.39
N VAL A 153 -7.87 18.06 -10.63
CA VAL A 153 -6.50 17.53 -10.52
C VAL A 153 -5.60 18.19 -11.56
N ALA A 154 -5.97 18.16 -12.83
CA ALA A 154 -5.16 18.72 -13.94
C ALA A 154 -4.98 20.24 -13.87
N ALA A 155 -5.78 20.96 -13.07
CA ALA A 155 -5.56 22.37 -12.75
C ALA A 155 -4.44 22.59 -11.73
N GLY A 156 -3.96 21.52 -11.08
CA GLY A 156 -2.71 21.52 -10.32
C GLY A 156 -1.53 21.87 -11.21
N TRP A 157 -0.49 22.42 -10.60
CA TRP A 157 0.73 22.81 -11.32
C TRP A 157 1.91 21.89 -11.00
N SER A 158 1.76 21.00 -10.02
CA SER A 158 2.78 20.03 -9.63
C SER A 158 2.13 18.79 -9.01
N PHE A 159 2.61 17.62 -9.45
CA PHE A 159 2.04 16.31 -9.17
C PHE A 159 3.11 15.36 -8.66
N HIS A 160 2.85 14.67 -7.56
CA HIS A 160 3.73 13.64 -7.05
C HIS A 160 2.96 12.36 -6.82
N ALA A 161 3.17 11.39 -7.71
CA ALA A 161 2.63 10.04 -7.55
C ALA A 161 3.49 9.23 -6.58
N GLN A 162 2.85 8.53 -5.65
CA GLN A 162 3.47 7.66 -4.66
C GLN A 162 4.65 8.29 -3.87
N PRO A 163 4.58 9.56 -3.44
CA PRO A 163 5.69 10.20 -2.76
C PRO A 163 5.94 9.54 -1.41
N ARG A 164 7.21 9.31 -1.12
CA ARG A 164 7.64 8.80 0.18
C ARG A 164 7.82 9.94 1.16
N LEU A 165 6.97 9.98 2.19
CA LEU A 165 7.04 10.98 3.27
C LEU A 165 7.76 10.38 4.48
N HIS A 166 8.84 11.01 4.95
CA HIS A 166 9.54 10.65 6.20
C HIS A 166 9.39 11.76 7.22
N PHE A 167 8.87 11.42 8.39
CA PHE A 167 8.51 12.41 9.40
C PHE A 167 8.81 11.92 10.81
N ASN A 168 8.95 12.86 11.74
CA ASN A 168 9.07 12.56 13.15
C ASN A 168 7.67 12.39 13.77
N ILE A 169 7.45 11.29 14.48
CA ILE A 169 6.21 11.08 15.24
C ILE A 169 6.34 11.77 16.59
N LEU A 170 7.34 11.37 17.37
CA LEU A 170 7.69 11.95 18.66
C LEU A 170 9.10 11.51 19.08
N GLY A 171 9.98 12.45 19.43
CA GLY A 171 11.31 12.14 19.94
C GLY A 171 12.14 11.35 18.92
N ASN A 172 12.48 10.10 19.25
CA ASN A 172 13.21 9.18 18.37
C ASN A 172 12.30 8.26 17.52
N LEU A 173 10.98 8.38 17.62
CA LEU A 173 10.03 7.61 16.82
C LEU A 173 9.85 8.25 15.45
N GLU A 174 10.19 7.49 14.40
CA GLU A 174 10.08 7.92 13.00
C GLU A 174 8.94 7.22 12.27
N GLY A 175 8.28 7.95 11.37
CA GLY A 175 7.20 7.47 10.52
C GLY A 175 7.52 7.51 9.02
N SER A 176 6.77 6.71 8.25
CA SER A 176 6.69 6.76 6.80
C SER A 176 5.25 6.67 6.32
N ALA A 177 4.90 7.55 5.40
CA ALA A 177 3.65 7.52 4.66
C ALA A 177 3.93 7.50 3.16
N PHE A 178 3.00 6.90 2.40
CA PHE A 178 3.07 6.73 0.96
C PHE A 178 1.69 7.02 0.38
N PRO A 179 1.29 8.29 0.28
CA PRO A 179 0.03 8.65 -0.37
C PRO A 179 0.09 8.31 -1.86
N ASP A 180 -1.04 8.01 -2.50
CA ASP A 180 -1.02 7.64 -3.92
C ASP A 180 -0.73 8.84 -4.82
N LEU A 181 -1.28 10.01 -4.49
CA LEU A 181 -1.01 11.25 -5.21
C LEU A 181 -1.09 12.47 -4.30
N ILE A 182 -0.10 13.36 -4.40
CA ILE A 182 -0.15 14.72 -3.85
C ILE A 182 -0.23 15.72 -5.00
N VAL A 183 -1.18 16.65 -4.93
CA VAL A 183 -1.39 17.70 -5.93
C VAL A 183 -1.20 19.07 -5.30
N TYR A 184 -0.30 19.85 -5.88
CA TYR A 184 -0.07 21.25 -5.53
C TYR A 184 -0.78 22.16 -6.53
N THR A 185 -1.53 23.14 -6.01
CA THR A 185 -2.46 23.96 -6.82
C THR A 185 -2.13 25.46 -6.82
N GLY A 186 -1.02 25.88 -6.19
CA GLY A 186 -0.36 27.19 -6.38
C GLY A 186 -1.06 28.37 -5.69
N GLY A 187 -2.37 28.29 -5.51
CA GLY A 187 -3.20 29.22 -4.73
C GLY A 187 -4.41 28.57 -4.04
N ALA A 188 -4.58 27.25 -4.16
CA ALA A 188 -5.61 26.48 -3.48
C ALA A 188 -4.95 25.49 -2.47
N PRO A 189 -5.76 24.88 -1.58
CA PRO A 189 -5.28 23.85 -0.67
C PRO A 189 -4.52 22.71 -1.39
N ILE A 190 -3.50 22.18 -0.70
CA ILE A 190 -2.82 20.94 -1.11
C ILE A 190 -3.85 19.81 -1.08
N GLN A 191 -3.84 18.95 -2.09
CA GLN A 191 -4.71 17.78 -2.14
C GLN A 191 -3.89 16.50 -1.96
N ILE A 192 -4.37 15.60 -1.11
CA ILE A 192 -3.88 14.22 -1.01
C ILE A 192 -5.01 13.31 -1.50
N ILE A 193 -4.68 12.45 -2.46
CA ILE A 193 -5.62 11.55 -3.11
C ILE A 193 -5.17 10.11 -2.88
N ASP A 194 -6.12 9.24 -2.54
CA ASP A 194 -5.92 7.81 -2.33
C ASP A 194 -6.96 7.03 -3.18
N TRP A 195 -6.47 6.11 -4.01
CA TRP A 195 -7.26 5.36 -4.99
C TRP A 195 -7.71 4.03 -4.37
N LYS A 196 -9.03 3.75 -4.40
CA LYS A 196 -9.58 2.48 -3.90
C LYS A 196 -10.22 1.67 -5.03
N VAL A 197 -9.86 0.39 -5.10
CA VAL A 197 -10.38 -0.61 -6.08
C VAL A 197 -11.07 -1.77 -5.34
N HIS A 198 -11.99 -1.42 -4.46
CA HIS A 198 -12.87 -2.36 -3.76
C HIS A 198 -14.26 -1.74 -3.57
N ALA A 199 -15.30 -2.56 -3.49
CA ALA A 199 -16.68 -2.08 -3.36
C ALA A 199 -17.06 -1.71 -1.91
N ASP A 200 -16.35 -2.25 -0.91
CA ASP A 200 -16.69 -2.07 0.50
C ASP A 200 -15.75 -1.06 1.17
N GLY A 201 -16.24 0.14 1.46
CA GLY A 201 -15.49 1.18 2.18
C GLY A 201 -15.88 1.24 3.65
N ALA A 202 -15.00 0.80 4.55
CA ALA A 202 -15.11 1.01 6.00
C ALA A 202 -14.34 2.27 6.44
N ASN A 203 -14.63 2.75 7.67
CA ASN A 203 -14.08 3.96 8.32
C ASN A 203 -12.54 4.13 8.26
N ASP A 204 -11.78 3.05 8.02
CA ASP A 204 -10.31 3.03 8.05
C ASP A 204 -9.62 3.99 7.04
N ALA A 205 -10.30 4.35 5.96
CA ALA A 205 -9.74 5.24 4.94
C ALA A 205 -9.48 6.65 5.48
N ARG A 206 -10.32 7.15 6.39
CA ARG A 206 -10.15 8.47 7.00
C ARG A 206 -8.89 8.52 7.87
N ASP A 207 -8.67 7.53 8.73
CA ASP A 207 -7.49 7.48 9.61
C ASP A 207 -6.19 7.38 8.80
N GLN A 208 -6.22 6.60 7.71
CA GLN A 208 -5.10 6.52 6.78
C GLN A 208 -4.79 7.89 6.15
N LEU A 209 -5.80 8.57 5.60
CA LEU A 209 -5.65 9.90 4.99
C LEU A 209 -5.21 10.95 6.02
N ALA A 210 -5.72 10.89 7.26
CA ALA A 210 -5.27 11.74 8.36
C ALA A 210 -3.77 11.54 8.65
N SER A 211 -3.30 10.28 8.64
CA SER A 211 -1.88 9.99 8.81
C SER A 211 -1.01 10.56 7.69
N TYR A 212 -1.54 10.66 6.47
CA TYR A 212 -0.84 11.30 5.35
C TYR A 212 -0.74 12.81 5.50
N ALA A 213 -1.82 13.47 5.93
CA ALA A 213 -1.83 14.91 6.21
C ALA A 213 -0.82 15.28 7.30
N ILE A 214 -0.85 14.53 8.42
CA ILE A 214 0.08 14.70 9.54
C ILE A 214 1.52 14.43 9.09
N ALA A 215 1.74 13.37 8.30
CA ALA A 215 3.06 13.06 7.77
C ALA A 215 3.60 14.25 6.96
N LEU A 216 2.84 14.76 5.99
CA LEU A 216 3.26 15.87 5.14
C LEU A 216 3.58 17.12 5.95
N SER A 217 2.75 17.45 6.95
CA SER A 217 2.94 18.65 7.78
C SER A 217 4.12 18.57 8.74
N ARG A 218 4.60 17.36 9.06
CA ARG A 218 5.68 17.12 10.05
C ARG A 218 7.02 16.71 9.45
N MET A 219 7.12 16.61 8.13
CA MET A 219 8.40 16.37 7.48
C MET A 219 9.38 17.53 7.77
N ASP A 220 10.62 17.23 8.12
CA ASP A 220 11.64 18.26 8.39
C ASP A 220 12.20 18.87 7.10
N LYS A 221 12.14 18.11 6.00
CA LYS A 221 12.71 18.47 4.70
C LYS A 221 11.79 17.98 3.60
N PRO A 222 11.65 18.74 2.50
CA PRO A 222 10.88 18.30 1.35
C PRO A 222 11.52 17.07 0.69
N ASN A 223 10.70 16.30 -0.01
CA ASN A 223 11.23 15.48 -1.10
C ASN A 223 11.84 16.43 -2.15
N ARG A 224 12.93 16.04 -2.82
CA ARG A 224 13.69 16.92 -3.73
C ARG A 224 12.86 17.48 -4.89
N GLU A 225 11.74 16.84 -5.18
CA GLU A 225 10.83 17.20 -6.28
C GLU A 225 9.72 18.16 -5.82
N PHE A 226 9.49 18.33 -4.51
CA PHE A 226 8.40 19.13 -4.01
C PHE A 226 8.61 20.64 -4.24
N PRO A 227 7.54 21.39 -4.47
CA PRO A 227 7.61 22.82 -4.74
C PRO A 227 7.95 23.68 -3.50
N ASP A 228 8.15 24.97 -3.71
CA ASP A 228 8.13 25.93 -2.60
C ASP A 228 6.76 25.94 -1.91
N LYS A 229 6.74 26.08 -0.58
CA LYS A 229 5.52 25.96 0.26
C LYS A 229 4.82 24.59 0.13
N TRP A 230 5.61 23.53 0.14
CA TRP A 230 5.15 22.14 0.03
C TRP A 230 4.40 21.58 1.26
N GLN A 231 4.37 22.31 2.38
CA GLN A 231 3.65 21.92 3.60
C GLN A 231 2.46 22.84 3.86
N ALA A 232 1.43 22.27 4.48
CA ALA A 232 0.32 22.98 5.08
C ALA A 232 -0.03 22.30 6.42
N PRO A 233 -0.71 23.01 7.34
CA PRO A 233 -1.35 22.38 8.49
C PRO A 233 -2.27 21.23 8.07
N PRO A 234 -2.35 20.11 8.81
CA PRO A 234 -3.13 18.94 8.40
C PRO A 234 -4.61 19.21 8.07
N HIS A 235 -5.25 20.11 8.81
CA HIS A 235 -6.66 20.48 8.61
C HIS A 235 -6.89 21.40 7.40
N GLU A 236 -5.83 21.97 6.82
CA GLU A 236 -5.88 22.76 5.58
C GLU A 236 -5.62 21.90 4.33
N ILE A 237 -5.26 20.62 4.50
CA ILE A 237 -5.05 19.69 3.40
C ILE A 237 -6.39 19.04 3.03
N VAL A 238 -6.73 19.08 1.74
CA VAL A 238 -7.94 18.44 1.22
C VAL A 238 -7.63 16.97 0.96
N LEU A 239 -8.40 16.08 1.57
CA LEU A 239 -8.21 14.64 1.48
C LEU A 239 -9.31 14.02 0.62
N LYS A 240 -8.94 13.25 -0.40
CA LYS A 240 -9.87 12.62 -1.32
C LYS A 240 -9.64 11.12 -1.39
N GLU A 241 -10.66 10.36 -1.03
CA GLU A 241 -10.77 8.92 -1.27
C GLU A 241 -11.54 8.73 -2.59
N VAL A 242 -10.89 8.15 -3.60
CA VAL A 242 -11.51 7.93 -4.91
C VAL A 242 -11.88 6.46 -5.05
N GLN A 243 -13.17 6.18 -4.96
CA GLN A 243 -13.74 4.84 -5.09
C GLN A 243 -13.93 4.50 -6.57
N LEU A 244 -12.88 3.97 -7.20
CA LEU A 244 -12.79 3.83 -8.65
C LEU A 244 -13.82 2.85 -9.22
N LEU A 245 -14.17 1.78 -8.49
CA LEU A 245 -15.21 0.85 -8.95
C LEU A 245 -16.62 1.46 -8.89
N LEU A 246 -16.82 2.45 -8.00
CA LEU A 246 -18.11 3.13 -7.83
C LEU A 246 -18.20 4.42 -8.66
N GLY A 247 -17.07 4.95 -9.13
CA GLY A 247 -17.02 6.26 -9.78
C GLY A 247 -17.40 7.38 -8.81
N ASP A 248 -16.99 7.26 -7.55
CA ASP A 248 -17.32 8.20 -6.47
C ASP A 248 -16.05 8.83 -5.89
N VAL A 249 -16.15 10.09 -5.48
CA VAL A 249 -15.06 10.85 -4.84
C VAL A 249 -15.57 11.33 -3.49
N ARG A 250 -14.95 10.84 -2.42
CA ARG A 250 -15.28 11.22 -1.06
C ARG A 250 -14.24 12.18 -0.54
N GLU A 251 -14.69 13.36 -0.18
CA GLU A 251 -13.83 14.36 0.45
C GLU A 251 -13.90 14.24 1.97
N HIS A 252 -12.75 14.28 2.62
CA HIS A 252 -12.63 14.23 4.07
C HIS A 252 -12.03 15.53 4.58
N VAL A 253 -12.79 16.21 5.45
CA VAL A 253 -12.31 17.35 6.22
C VAL A 253 -11.92 16.84 7.61
N LEU A 254 -10.68 17.07 8.02
CA LEU A 254 -10.22 16.68 9.35
C LEU A 254 -10.66 17.70 10.40
N THR A 255 -11.34 17.22 11.43
CA THR A 255 -11.58 17.97 12.65
C THR A 255 -10.38 17.88 13.59
N ALA A 256 -10.37 18.72 14.64
CA ALA A 256 -9.36 18.62 15.69
C ALA A 256 -9.38 17.25 16.39
N ALA A 257 -10.56 16.66 16.57
CA ALA A 257 -10.71 15.32 17.15
C ALA A 257 -10.11 14.24 16.25
N ASP A 258 -10.35 14.31 14.93
CA ASP A 258 -9.76 13.34 13.99
C ASP A 258 -8.22 13.37 14.02
N LEU A 259 -7.64 14.57 14.18
CA LEU A 259 -6.19 14.73 14.31
C LEU A 259 -5.67 14.16 15.62
N GLU A 260 -6.34 14.42 16.74
CA GLU A 260 -5.98 13.89 18.05
C GLU A 260 -6.02 12.35 18.05
N ASP A 261 -7.08 11.75 17.49
CA ASP A 261 -7.24 10.30 17.39
C ASP A 261 -6.14 9.68 16.50
N ALA A 262 -5.86 10.29 15.35
CA ALA A 262 -4.81 9.81 14.44
C ALA A 262 -3.41 9.93 15.07
N GLU A 263 -3.12 11.02 15.78
CA GLU A 263 -1.86 11.21 16.49
C GLU A 263 -1.68 10.23 17.64
N LEU A 264 -2.74 10.02 18.44
CA LEU A 264 -2.74 9.04 19.53
C LEU A 264 -2.48 7.64 18.98
N PHE A 265 -3.21 7.24 17.94
CA PHE A 265 -3.00 5.96 17.27
C PHE A 265 -1.56 5.81 16.78
N MET A 266 -1.00 6.84 16.13
CA MET A 266 0.38 6.85 15.65
C MET A 266 1.37 6.66 16.81
N MET A 267 1.22 7.42 17.88
CA MET A 267 2.12 7.37 19.04
C MET A 267 2.06 6.02 19.76
N GLU A 268 0.86 5.54 20.09
CA GLU A 268 0.67 4.26 20.79
C GLU A 268 1.25 3.10 19.99
N THR A 269 0.97 3.04 18.70
CA THR A 269 1.43 1.94 17.86
C THR A 269 2.91 2.05 17.50
N ALA A 270 3.46 3.27 17.32
CA ALA A 270 4.89 3.46 17.13
C ALA A 270 5.69 3.05 18.36
N PHE A 271 5.21 3.40 19.56
CA PHE A 271 5.81 3.00 20.83
C PHE A 271 5.71 1.48 21.04
N ALA A 272 4.53 0.89 20.85
CA ALA A 272 4.36 -0.56 20.99
C ALA A 272 5.25 -1.35 20.02
N MET A 273 5.43 -0.85 18.78
CA MET A 273 6.33 -1.45 17.80
C MET A 273 7.81 -1.25 18.14
N SER A 274 8.19 -0.15 18.82
CA SER A 274 9.58 0.07 19.23
C SER A 274 9.99 -0.84 20.39
N GLU A 275 9.04 -1.20 21.23
CA GLU A 275 9.20 -2.15 22.34
C GLU A 275 8.95 -3.61 21.92
N ALA A 276 8.84 -3.88 20.62
CA ALA A 276 8.66 -5.23 20.13
C ALA A 276 9.82 -6.15 20.60
N PRO A 277 9.54 -7.43 20.92
CA PRO A 277 10.56 -8.37 21.36
C PRO A 277 11.79 -8.42 20.46
N GLY A 278 12.97 -8.63 21.08
CA GLY A 278 14.27 -8.63 20.38
C GLY A 278 14.66 -7.30 19.74
N GLY A 279 14.03 -6.18 20.12
CA GLY A 279 14.28 -4.86 19.54
C GLY A 279 14.02 -4.79 18.03
N GLY A 280 13.15 -5.68 17.53
CA GLY A 280 12.84 -5.80 16.10
C GLY A 280 13.98 -6.39 15.24
N LYS A 281 14.93 -7.10 15.83
CA LYS A 281 16.00 -7.83 15.12
C LYS A 281 15.73 -9.33 15.16
N TYR A 282 15.86 -9.98 14.01
CA TYR A 282 15.55 -11.41 13.87
C TYR A 282 16.40 -12.28 14.79
N GLU A 283 17.70 -12.00 14.90
CA GLU A 283 18.65 -12.81 15.66
C GLU A 283 18.46 -12.72 17.18
N ASP A 284 17.78 -11.66 17.66
CA ASP A 284 17.56 -11.37 19.07
C ASP A 284 16.08 -11.60 19.49
N SER A 285 15.23 -12.08 18.57
CA SER A 285 13.79 -12.24 18.79
C SER A 285 13.40 -13.70 19.00
N ASP A 286 12.58 -13.97 20.01
CA ASP A 286 11.82 -15.22 20.12
C ASP A 286 10.41 -15.00 19.55
N ILE A 287 10.00 -15.86 18.62
CA ILE A 287 8.69 -15.75 17.98
C ILE A 287 7.53 -15.99 18.96
N ASP A 288 7.76 -16.75 20.03
CA ASP A 288 6.73 -17.04 21.01
C ASP A 288 6.40 -15.86 21.92
N GLU A 289 7.26 -14.84 21.94
CA GLU A 289 7.01 -13.56 22.63
C GLU A 289 6.07 -12.63 21.86
N PHE A 290 5.72 -12.96 20.61
CA PHE A 290 4.80 -12.17 19.78
C PHE A 290 3.38 -12.73 19.83
N ASP A 291 2.42 -11.84 20.10
CA ASP A 291 1.01 -12.20 20.15
C ASP A 291 0.46 -12.67 18.79
N VAL A 292 -0.41 -13.68 18.85
CA VAL A 292 -1.19 -14.17 17.71
C VAL A 292 -2.47 -13.36 17.51
N ALA A 293 -3.07 -13.49 16.33
CA ALA A 293 -4.37 -12.89 16.07
C ALA A 293 -5.45 -13.46 17.00
N THR A 294 -6.35 -12.58 17.47
CA THR A 294 -7.49 -12.97 18.33
C THR A 294 -8.69 -13.49 17.55
N ASN A 295 -8.70 -13.36 16.22
CA ASN A 295 -9.78 -13.83 15.36
C ASN A 295 -9.28 -14.79 14.27
N ALA A 296 -10.08 -15.83 13.98
CA ALA A 296 -9.71 -16.89 13.04
C ALA A 296 -9.68 -16.43 11.58
N GLU A 297 -10.45 -15.40 11.24
CA GLU A 297 -10.51 -14.84 9.89
C GLU A 297 -9.16 -14.22 9.48
N THR A 298 -8.51 -13.50 10.39
CA THR A 298 -7.15 -12.95 10.19
C THR A 298 -6.16 -14.07 9.84
N CYS A 299 -6.23 -15.21 10.51
CA CYS A 299 -5.35 -16.35 10.25
C CYS A 299 -5.66 -17.02 8.90
N THR A 300 -6.93 -17.07 8.50
CA THR A 300 -7.37 -17.75 7.28
C THR A 300 -6.84 -17.06 6.02
N THR A 301 -6.73 -15.73 6.04
CA THR A 301 -6.22 -14.91 4.93
C THR A 301 -4.74 -14.54 5.08
N CYS A 302 -4.08 -14.98 6.15
CA CYS A 302 -2.68 -14.64 6.41
C CYS A 302 -1.73 -15.37 5.46
N ALA A 303 -0.92 -14.59 4.72
CA ALA A 303 0.14 -15.12 3.84
C ALA A 303 1.18 -15.96 4.57
N PHE A 304 1.36 -15.75 5.89
CA PHE A 304 2.36 -16.43 6.72
C PHE A 304 1.82 -17.64 7.48
N ARG A 305 0.56 -18.06 7.27
CA ARG A 305 -0.05 -19.12 8.10
C ARG A 305 0.71 -20.46 8.04
N ILE A 306 1.36 -20.79 6.91
CA ILE A 306 2.14 -22.04 6.77
C ILE A 306 3.25 -22.09 7.81
N ILE A 307 4.11 -21.05 7.83
CA ILE A 307 5.24 -20.99 8.75
C ILE A 307 4.78 -20.77 10.20
N CYS A 308 3.71 -19.97 10.40
CA CYS A 308 3.13 -19.76 11.72
C CYS A 308 2.61 -21.04 12.39
N TRP A 309 2.03 -21.96 11.62
CA TRP A 309 1.55 -23.24 12.15
C TRP A 309 2.62 -24.32 12.22
N GLU A 310 3.70 -24.21 11.45
CA GLU A 310 4.89 -25.06 11.61
C GLU A 310 5.59 -24.74 12.93
N ASP A 311 5.82 -23.45 13.20
CA ASP A 311 6.48 -23.00 14.42
C ASP A 311 5.67 -23.37 15.68
N ALA A 312 4.33 -23.22 15.63
CA ALA A 312 3.43 -23.62 16.73
C ALA A 312 3.35 -25.15 16.98
N ARG A 313 3.86 -25.99 16.07
CA ARG A 313 3.93 -27.46 16.24
C ARG A 313 5.29 -27.92 16.77
N HIS A 314 6.24 -27.01 16.94
CA HIS A 314 7.58 -27.28 17.47
C HIS A 314 7.85 -26.62 18.84
N ALA A 315 6.90 -25.84 19.35
CA ALA A 315 6.77 -25.44 20.75
C ALA A 315 5.97 -26.48 21.55
#